data_AF-A0AAW1HVE6-F1
#
_entry.id   AF-A0AAW1HVE6-F1
#
_cell.length_a   1.000
_cell.length_b   1.000
_cell.length_c   1.000
_cell.angle_alpha   90.00
_cell.angle_beta   90.00
_cell.angle_gamma   90.00
#
_symmetry.space_group_name_H-M   'P 1'
#
loop_
_entity.id
_entity.type
_entity.pdbx_description
1 polymer ?
#
loop_
_entity_poly.entity_id
_entity_poly.type
_entity_poly.pdbx_seq_one_letter_code
_entity_poly.pdbx_strand_id
1 'polypeptide(L)'
;MSELEKFKDLTLEEMGEAAEKVSKKGAKTLKATSPTGDGRRHYKDGWSVTSQGSFTKPSFVVHNKKKPGLTHLLENGHALRQGGRARAIPHIKPVEEQCIKEYEEELTRRIEKL
;
A
#
# COMPACT_ATOMS: atom_id res chain seq x y z
N MET A 1 10.75 -32.37 -12.10
CA MET A 1 10.37 -31.45 -11.02
C MET A 1 9.74 -32.25 -9.90
N SER A 2 10.34 -32.16 -8.70
CA SER A 2 9.80 -32.82 -7.51
C SER A 2 8.47 -32.17 -7.09
N GLU A 3 7.63 -32.90 -6.36
CA GLU A 3 6.36 -32.35 -5.84
C GLU A 3 6.59 -31.15 -4.90
N LEU A 4 7.69 -31.16 -4.15
CA LEU A 4 8.10 -30.07 -3.27
C LEU A 4 8.42 -28.77 -4.05
N GLU A 5 9.07 -28.89 -5.21
CA GLU A 5 9.35 -27.72 -6.06
C GLU A 5 8.07 -27.10 -6.61
N LYS A 6 7.12 -27.94 -7.05
CA LYS A 6 5.82 -27.46 -7.55
C LYS A 6 5.03 -26.75 -6.46
N PHE A 7 4.97 -27.31 -5.26
CA PHE A 7 4.29 -26.69 -4.13
C PHE A 7 4.93 -25.34 -3.76
N LYS A 8 6.26 -25.28 -3.72
CA LYS A 8 6.99 -24.03 -3.49
C LYS A 8 6.61 -22.96 -4.51
N ASP A 9 6.66 -23.28 -5.81
CA ASP A 9 6.39 -22.30 -6.85
C ASP A 9 4.93 -21.81 -6.80
N LEU A 10 3.97 -22.71 -6.56
CA LEU A 10 2.56 -22.37 -6.38
C LEU A 10 2.33 -21.44 -5.18
N THR A 11 2.94 -21.75 -4.02
CA THR A 11 2.79 -20.89 -2.84
C THR A 11 3.37 -19.49 -3.05
N LEU A 12 4.50 -19.38 -3.75
CA LEU A 12 5.13 -18.10 -4.07
C LEU A 12 4.27 -17.27 -5.03
N GLU A 13 3.64 -17.91 -6.01
CA GLU A 13 2.71 -17.27 -6.93
C GLU A 13 1.48 -16.72 -6.20
N GLU A 14 0.82 -17.54 -5.37
CA GLU A 14 -0.35 -17.12 -4.57
C GLU A 14 -0.02 -15.97 -3.61
N MET A 15 1.16 -16.00 -2.98
CA MET A 15 1.67 -14.91 -2.15
C MET A 15 1.81 -13.61 -2.96
N GLY A 16 2.42 -13.70 -4.15
CA GLY A 16 2.62 -12.56 -5.03
C GLY A 16 1.31 -11.95 -5.49
N GLU A 17 0.37 -12.77 -5.92
CA GLU A 17 -0.95 -12.32 -6.30
C GLU A 17 -1.71 -11.67 -5.15
N ALA A 18 -1.58 -12.21 -3.92
CA ALA A 18 -2.30 -11.69 -2.76
C ALA A 18 -1.81 -10.29 -2.42
N ALA A 19 -0.49 -10.12 -2.43
CA ALA A 19 0.16 -8.84 -2.21
C ALA A 19 -0.19 -7.83 -3.32
N GLU A 20 -0.25 -8.25 -4.58
CA GLU A 20 -0.64 -7.38 -5.69
C GLU A 20 -2.10 -6.92 -5.57
N LYS A 21 -3.02 -7.85 -5.25
CA LYS A 21 -4.44 -7.56 -5.09
C LYS A 21 -4.66 -6.56 -3.95
N VAL A 22 -4.07 -6.81 -2.78
CA VAL A 22 -4.22 -5.94 -1.61
C VAL A 22 -3.57 -4.58 -1.84
N SER A 23 -2.37 -4.51 -2.41
CA SER A 23 -1.71 -3.23 -2.70
C SER A 23 -2.50 -2.37 -3.70
N LYS A 24 -3.08 -2.97 -4.75
CA LYS A 24 -3.98 -2.27 -5.68
C LYS A 24 -5.25 -1.77 -4.98
N LYS A 25 -5.82 -2.57 -4.06
CA LYS A 25 -6.99 -2.17 -3.27
C LYS A 25 -6.64 -1.03 -2.32
N GLY A 26 -5.53 -1.11 -1.59
CA GLY A 26 -5.02 -0.05 -0.73
C GLY A 26 -4.81 1.27 -1.49
N ALA A 27 -4.19 1.22 -2.68
CA ALA A 27 -4.04 2.40 -3.52
C ALA A 27 -5.38 2.99 -3.98
N LYS A 28 -6.40 2.16 -4.26
CA LYS A 28 -7.77 2.63 -4.57
C LYS A 28 -8.45 3.27 -3.37
N THR A 29 -8.35 2.65 -2.20
CA THR A 29 -8.90 3.21 -0.95
C THR A 29 -8.27 4.55 -0.65
N LEU A 30 -6.94 4.66 -0.74
CA LEU A 30 -6.24 5.93 -0.56
C LEU A 30 -6.67 7.00 -1.57
N LYS A 31 -6.92 6.65 -2.84
CA LYS A 31 -7.47 7.59 -3.83
C LYS A 31 -8.84 8.14 -3.41
N ALA A 32 -9.66 7.33 -2.74
CA ALA A 32 -10.99 7.71 -2.31
C ALA A 32 -10.98 8.53 -1.00
N THR A 33 -10.15 8.16 -0.04
CA THR A 33 -10.16 8.71 1.33
C THR A 33 -9.16 9.85 1.55
N SER A 34 -8.15 9.98 0.68
CA SER A 34 -7.10 10.99 0.89
C SER A 34 -7.63 12.42 0.78
N PRO A 35 -7.07 13.36 1.57
CA PRO A 35 -7.44 14.76 1.52
C PRO A 35 -7.33 15.34 0.10
N THR A 36 -8.32 16.15 -0.27
CA THR A 36 -8.30 16.95 -1.49
C THR A 36 -7.85 18.36 -1.13
N GLY A 37 -6.98 18.96 -1.96
CA GLY A 37 -6.56 20.35 -1.81
C GLY A 37 -6.78 21.14 -3.09
N ASP A 38 -6.57 22.45 -3.00
CA ASP A 38 -7.06 23.46 -3.95
C ASP A 38 -6.12 23.66 -5.15
N GLY A 39 -5.68 22.58 -5.78
CA GLY A 39 -4.74 22.64 -6.90
C GLY A 39 -5.07 21.66 -8.03
N ARG A 40 -4.66 22.01 -9.26
CA ARG A 40 -4.94 21.25 -10.49
C ARG A 40 -4.43 19.79 -10.48
N ARG A 41 -3.43 19.48 -9.66
CA ARG A 41 -2.95 18.11 -9.42
C ARG A 41 -3.30 17.70 -8.00
N HIS A 42 -4.38 16.95 -7.83
CA HIS A 42 -4.81 16.54 -6.51
C HIS A 42 -3.90 15.45 -5.94
N TYR A 43 -3.63 15.56 -4.64
CA TYR A 43 -2.80 14.61 -3.89
C TYR A 43 -3.39 13.20 -3.92
N LYS A 44 -4.71 13.08 -3.70
CA LYS A 44 -5.43 11.82 -3.73
C LYS A 44 -5.23 11.03 -5.03
N ASP A 45 -5.08 11.69 -6.18
CA ASP A 45 -4.91 11.01 -7.47
C ASP A 45 -3.47 10.55 -7.72
N GLY A 46 -2.57 10.75 -6.75
CA GLY A 46 -1.14 10.45 -6.87
C GLY A 46 -0.75 9.04 -6.46
N TRP A 47 -1.64 8.28 -5.82
CA TRP A 47 -1.34 6.94 -5.35
C TRP A 47 -1.11 5.95 -6.49
N SER A 48 -0.01 5.20 -6.38
CA SER A 48 0.44 4.20 -7.33
C SER A 48 1.03 3.01 -6.57
N VAL A 49 1.03 1.85 -7.22
CA VAL A 49 1.70 0.65 -6.75
C VAL A 49 2.94 0.41 -7.62
N THR A 50 4.02 -0.09 -7.03
CA THR A 50 5.23 -0.52 -7.75
C THR A 50 5.72 -1.83 -7.16
N SER A 51 6.01 -2.81 -8.01
CA SER A 51 6.67 -4.05 -7.59
C SER A 51 8.15 -3.79 -7.38
N GLN A 52 8.68 -4.17 -6.22
CA GLN A 52 10.10 -4.09 -5.88
C GLN A 52 10.69 -5.46 -5.47
N GLY A 53 9.85 -6.50 -5.45
CA GLY A 53 10.25 -7.85 -5.03
C GLY A 53 10.81 -8.72 -6.16
N SER A 54 11.22 -9.92 -5.78
CA SER A 54 11.54 -11.03 -6.68
C SER A 54 10.43 -12.08 -6.62
N PHE A 55 10.45 -13.07 -7.52
CA PHE A 55 9.54 -14.22 -7.45
C PHE A 55 9.57 -14.92 -6.09
N THR A 56 10.76 -15.07 -5.50
CA THR A 56 10.95 -15.70 -4.19
C THR A 56 10.57 -14.83 -3.00
N LYS A 57 10.45 -13.51 -3.20
CA LYS A 57 10.12 -12.52 -2.17
C LYS A 57 9.27 -11.42 -2.80
N PRO A 58 8.00 -11.70 -3.12
CA PRO A 58 7.13 -10.71 -3.72
C PRO A 58 6.96 -9.52 -2.78
N SER A 59 7.12 -8.31 -3.31
CA SER A 59 7.03 -7.07 -2.53
C SER A 59 6.47 -5.96 -3.40
N PHE A 60 5.47 -5.27 -2.86
CA PHE A 60 4.76 -4.18 -3.52
C PHE A 60 4.78 -2.95 -2.62
N VAL A 61 5.08 -1.80 -3.21
CA VAL A 61 5.11 -0.52 -2.51
C VAL A 61 3.98 0.35 -3.03
N VAL A 62 3.12 0.79 -2.11
CA VAL A 62 2.10 1.82 -2.37
C VAL A 62 2.69 3.18 -2.03
N HIS A 63 2.77 4.08 -3.00
CA HIS A 63 3.35 5.41 -2.81
C HIS A 63 2.61 6.50 -3.56
N ASN A 64 2.80 7.75 -3.16
CA ASN A 64 2.27 8.89 -3.89
C ASN A 64 3.27 9.39 -4.93
N LYS A 65 3.11 8.97 -6.19
CA LYS A 65 3.98 9.34 -7.31
C LYS A 65 3.95 10.83 -7.63
N LYS A 66 2.81 11.50 -7.41
CA LYS A 66 2.64 12.92 -7.77
C LYS A 66 3.20 13.87 -6.72
N LYS A 67 3.08 13.52 -5.44
CA LYS A 67 3.43 14.38 -4.31
C LYS A 67 4.02 13.54 -3.15
N PRO A 68 5.22 12.96 -3.32
CA PRO A 68 5.80 12.05 -2.33
C PRO A 68 6.08 12.73 -0.99
N GLY A 69 6.52 14.00 -0.97
CA GLY A 69 6.78 14.72 0.28
C GLY A 69 5.53 15.06 1.09
N LEU A 70 4.35 15.12 0.44
CA LEU A 70 3.11 15.53 1.11
C LEU A 70 2.57 14.44 2.04
N THR A 71 2.90 13.16 1.78
CA THR A 71 2.44 12.04 2.62
C THR A 71 2.87 12.21 4.06
N HIS A 72 4.17 12.46 4.29
CA HIS A 72 4.72 12.64 5.62
C HIS A 72 4.17 13.88 6.32
N LEU A 73 4.07 15.00 5.59
CA LEU A 73 3.59 16.27 6.12
C LEU A 73 2.11 16.20 6.55
N LEU A 74 1.28 15.50 5.78
CA LEU A 74 -0.12 15.29 6.13
C LEU A 74 -0.24 14.28 7.26
N GLU A 75 0.45 13.15 7.21
CA GLU A 75 0.30 12.09 8.22
C GLU A 75 0.76 12.52 9.61
N ASN A 76 1.85 13.30 9.71
CA ASN A 76 2.49 13.63 11.00
C ASN A 76 2.41 15.11 11.38
N GLY A 77 1.92 15.97 10.47
CA GLY A 77 2.06 17.41 10.61
C GLY A 77 3.53 17.87 10.48
N HIS A 78 3.76 19.18 10.54
CA HIS A 78 5.11 19.75 10.45
C HIS A 78 5.17 21.13 11.12
N ALA A 79 6.39 21.60 11.39
CA ALA A 79 6.59 22.95 11.93
C ALA A 79 6.29 24.02 10.87
N LEU A 80 5.65 25.11 11.29
CA LEU A 80 5.32 26.23 10.41
C LEU A 80 6.40 27.33 10.48
N ARG A 81 6.59 28.03 9.36
CA ARG A 81 7.59 29.10 9.25
C ARG A 81 7.35 30.25 10.23
N GLN A 82 6.10 30.55 10.57
CA GLN A 82 5.72 31.64 11.48
C GLN A 82 5.66 31.20 12.95
N GLY A 83 6.13 29.99 13.27
CA GLY A 83 5.98 29.36 14.58
C GLY A 83 4.73 28.47 14.67
N GLY A 84 4.72 27.55 15.63
CA GLY A 84 3.67 26.55 15.78
C GLY A 84 3.81 25.34 14.85
N ARG A 85 2.77 24.49 14.81
CA ARG A 85 2.74 23.24 14.01
C ARG A 85 1.46 23.17 13.18
N ALA A 86 1.59 22.69 11.94
CA ALA A 86 0.46 22.23 11.15
C ALA A 86 -0.10 20.94 11.76
N ARG A 87 -1.43 20.83 11.80
CA ARG A 87 -2.13 19.64 12.32
C ARG A 87 -1.86 18.42 11.42
N ALA A 88 -1.67 17.27 12.06
CA ALA A 88 -1.64 15.97 11.40
C ALA A 88 -3.05 15.55 10.94
N ILE A 89 -3.13 14.98 9.75
CA ILE A 89 -4.30 14.34 9.14
C ILE A 89 -3.92 12.89 8.82
N PRO A 90 -3.92 11.99 9.83
CA PRO A 90 -3.63 10.59 9.62
C PRO A 90 -4.69 9.96 8.72
N HIS A 91 -4.26 9.45 7.57
CA HIS A 91 -5.14 8.80 6.59
C HIS A 91 -4.47 7.63 5.89
N ILE A 92 -3.14 7.55 5.92
CA ILE A 92 -2.37 6.43 5.37
C ILE A 92 -2.38 5.29 6.37
N LYS A 93 -2.12 5.57 7.66
CA LYS A 93 -2.02 4.54 8.70
C LYS A 93 -3.29 3.66 8.83
N PRO A 94 -4.53 4.20 8.81
CA PRO A 94 -5.71 3.35 8.84
C PRO A 94 -5.81 2.40 7.63
N VAL A 95 -5.37 2.85 6.45
CA VAL A 95 -5.38 2.01 5.23
C VAL A 95 -4.25 0.98 5.26
N GLU A 96 -3.09 1.31 5.82
CA GLU A 96 -2.00 0.38 6.07
C GLU A 96 -2.47 -0.77 6.97
N GLU A 97 -3.07 -0.45 8.12
CA GLU A 97 -3.61 -1.45 9.06
C GLU A 97 -4.68 -2.33 8.40
N GLN A 98 -5.54 -1.74 7.56
CA GLN A 98 -6.50 -2.51 6.78
C GLN A 98 -5.82 -3.45 5.77
N CYS A 99 -4.79 -2.98 5.06
CA CYS A 99 -4.06 -3.79 4.09
C CYS A 99 -3.31 -4.95 4.75
N ILE A 100 -2.74 -4.75 5.95
CA ILE A 100 -2.07 -5.83 6.70
C ILE A 100 -3.06 -6.96 6.98
N LYS A 101 -4.23 -6.63 7.57
CA LYS A 101 -5.27 -7.62 7.88
C LYS A 101 -5.79 -8.32 6.63
N GLU A 102 -6.13 -7.55 5.59
CA GLU A 102 -6.65 -8.13 4.35
C GLU A 102 -5.63 -9.02 3.64
N TYR A 103 -4.34 -8.72 3.74
CA TYR A 103 -3.28 -9.56 3.18
C TYR A 103 -3.15 -10.87 3.94
N GLU A 104 -3.16 -10.86 5.27
CA GLU A 104 -3.13 -12.06 6.09
C GLU A 104 -4.34 -12.97 5.80
N GLU A 105 -5.55 -12.40 5.76
CA GLU A 105 -6.78 -13.14 5.48
C GLU A 105 -6.81 -13.73 4.06
N GLU A 106 -6.45 -12.95 3.04
CA GLU A 106 -6.43 -13.42 1.65
C GLU A 106 -5.35 -14.48 1.43
N LEU A 107 -4.20 -14.34 2.08
CA LEU A 107 -3.11 -15.31 1.97
C LEU A 107 -3.47 -16.65 2.61
N THR A 108 -3.97 -16.64 3.86
CA THR A 108 -4.41 -17.87 4.54
C THR A 108 -5.49 -18.58 3.72
N ARG A 109 -6.48 -17.84 3.23
CA ARG A 109 -7.56 -18.40 2.40
C ARG A 109 -7.06 -19.05 1.10
N ARG A 110 -5.99 -18.53 0.51
CA ARG A 110 -5.40 -19.06 -0.73
C ARG A 110 -4.57 -20.31 -0.46
N ILE A 111 -3.73 -20.25 0.56
CA ILE A 111 -2.89 -21.39 0.95
C ILE A 111 -3.74 -22.59 1.40
N GLU A 112 -4.84 -22.36 2.14
CA GLU A 112 -5.75 -23.45 2.56
C GLU A 112 -6.46 -24.15 1.39
N LYS A 113 -6.46 -23.56 0.19
CA LYS A 113 -7.10 -24.10 -1.01
C LYS A 113 -6.11 -24.74 -1.99
N LEU A 114 -4.82 -24.63 -1.72
CA LEU A 114 -3.76 -25.33 -2.45
C LEU A 114 -3.71 -26.80 -2.03
#